data_AF-A0A497FFQ0-F1
#
_entry.id   AF-A0A497FFQ0-F1
#
_cell.length_a   1.000
_cell.length_b   1.000
_cell.length_c   1.000
_cell.angle_alpha   90.00
_cell.angle_beta   90.00
_cell.angle_gamma   90.00
#
_symmetry.space_group_name_H-M   'P 1'
#
loop_
_entity.id
_entity.type
_entity.pdbx_description
1 polymer ?
#
loop_
_entity_poly.entity_id
_entity_poly.type
_entity_poly.pdbx_seq_one_letter_code
_entity_poly.pdbx_strand_id
1 'polypeptide(L)'
;MGVIERVRIYLEDAWEFYRRGREELLRGLEKGYVYEVRDGAEKLWNAVVQATNALILHLLGLVPASHWEWRRKLMELEGRFEEVGKLGLCDRYCARERHLRGMTFYEGIVDEDLLRYEVQKVERYLRDVEDLIRRLR
;
A
#
# COMPACT_ATOMS: atom_id res chain seq x y z
N MET A 1 16.74 3.51 17.23
CA MET A 1 15.65 4.35 16.70
C MET A 1 14.37 4.05 17.47
N GLY A 2 13.63 5.08 17.89
CA GLY A 2 12.33 4.89 18.57
C GLY A 2 11.22 4.43 17.62
N VAL A 3 10.13 3.89 18.17
CA VAL A 3 8.96 3.42 17.39
C VAL A 3 8.36 4.55 16.56
N ILE A 4 8.19 5.75 17.13
CA ILE A 4 7.64 6.93 16.45
C ILE A 4 8.47 7.30 15.21
N GLU A 5 9.80 7.29 15.35
CA GLU A 5 10.72 7.59 14.25
C GLU A 5 10.58 6.58 13.11
N ARG A 6 10.47 5.30 13.45
CA ARG A 6 10.27 4.23 12.46
C ARG A 6 8.93 4.34 11.73
N VAL A 7 7.86 4.67 12.46
CA VAL A 7 6.54 4.91 11.86
C VAL A 7 6.60 6.05 10.86
N ARG A 8 7.29 7.15 11.20
CA ARG A 8 7.49 8.28 10.28
C ARG A 8 8.24 7.86 9.01
N ILE A 9 9.36 7.15 9.15
CA ILE A 9 10.15 6.66 8.00
C ILE A 9 9.29 5.79 7.08
N TYR A 10 8.48 4.88 7.63
CA TYR A 10 7.59 4.06 6.81
C TYR A 10 6.55 4.88 6.05
N LEU A 11 6.00 5.96 6.63
CA LEU A 11 5.07 6.84 5.94
C LEU A 11 5.76 7.67 4.85
N GLU A 12 6.97 8.17 5.11
CA GLU A 12 7.79 8.89 4.12
C GLU A 12 8.13 7.97 2.93
N ASP A 13 8.60 6.76 3.20
CA ASP A 13 8.88 5.76 2.18
C ASP A 13 7.61 5.41 1.39
N ALA A 14 6.46 5.25 2.06
CA ALA A 14 5.20 4.93 1.40
C ALA A 14 4.80 6.00 0.37
N TRP A 15 4.90 7.28 0.74
CA TRP A 15 4.60 8.39 -0.15
C TRP A 15 5.62 8.55 -1.28
N GLU A 16 6.90 8.27 -1.01
CA GLU A 16 7.94 8.30 -2.04
C GLU A 16 7.76 7.18 -3.07
N PHE A 17 7.45 5.96 -2.61
CA PHE A 17 7.06 4.85 -3.49
C PHE A 17 5.83 5.18 -4.32
N TYR A 18 4.82 5.83 -3.72
CA TYR A 18 3.63 6.27 -4.45
C TYR A 18 3.96 7.28 -5.53
N ARG A 19 4.72 8.33 -5.19
CA ARG A 19 5.08 9.41 -6.12
C ARG A 19 5.82 8.85 -7.34
N ARG A 20 6.87 8.06 -7.10
CA ARG A 20 7.67 7.45 -8.17
C ARG A 20 6.88 6.42 -8.96
N GLY A 21 6.15 5.54 -8.27
CA GLY A 21 5.35 4.49 -8.90
C GLY A 21 4.23 5.04 -9.78
N ARG A 22 3.54 6.09 -9.32
CA ARG A 22 2.51 6.79 -10.10
C ARG A 22 3.09 7.42 -11.36
N GLU A 23 4.19 8.16 -11.25
CA GLU A 23 4.82 8.84 -12.39
C GLU A 23 5.25 7.83 -13.45
N GLU A 24 5.95 6.79 -13.04
CA GLU A 24 6.47 5.75 -13.93
C GLU A 24 5.36 4.94 -14.58
N LEU A 25 4.34 4.54 -13.81
CA LEU A 25 3.21 3.80 -14.34
C LEU A 25 2.43 4.63 -15.36
N LEU A 26 2.06 5.87 -15.02
CA LEU A 26 1.24 6.70 -15.91
C LEU A 26 1.98 7.05 -17.20
N ARG A 27 3.27 7.38 -17.10
CA ARG A 27 4.13 7.59 -18.26
C ARG A 27 4.27 6.32 -19.09
N GLY A 28 4.43 5.17 -18.44
CA GLY A 28 4.50 3.87 -19.09
C GLY A 28 3.23 3.54 -19.87
N LEU A 29 2.05 3.83 -19.32
CA LEU A 29 0.77 3.68 -20.00
C LEU A 29 0.67 4.59 -21.22
N GLU A 30 1.00 5.88 -21.06
CA GLU A 30 0.93 6.87 -22.15
C GLU A 30 1.86 6.54 -23.33
N LYS A 31 3.04 5.97 -23.04
CA LYS A 31 4.07 5.67 -24.06
C LYS A 31 4.07 4.22 -24.54
N GLY A 32 3.25 3.35 -23.95
CA GLY A 32 3.24 1.91 -24.23
C GLY A 32 4.48 1.17 -23.70
N TYR A 33 5.17 1.70 -22.69
CA TYR A 33 6.37 1.10 -22.11
C TYR A 33 6.00 0.09 -21.02
N VAL A 34 5.74 -1.15 -21.43
CA VAL A 34 5.24 -2.22 -20.54
C VAL A 34 6.13 -2.46 -19.31
N TYR A 35 7.45 -2.41 -19.44
CA TYR A 35 8.35 -2.57 -18.29
C TYR A 35 8.22 -1.44 -17.27
N GLU A 36 8.07 -0.19 -17.72
CA GLU A 36 7.81 0.94 -16.81
C GLU A 36 6.46 0.80 -16.10
N VAL A 37 5.43 0.30 -16.79
CA VAL A 37 4.13 0.01 -16.16
C VAL A 37 4.28 -1.02 -15.04
N ARG A 38 5.03 -2.10 -15.29
CA ARG A 38 5.26 -3.16 -14.30
C ARG A 38 6.05 -2.65 -13.10
N ASP A 39 7.13 -1.93 -13.36
CA ASP A 39 8.00 -1.37 -12.31
C ASP A 39 7.29 -0.28 -11.51
N GLY A 40 6.40 0.50 -12.14
CA GLY A 40 5.53 1.46 -11.47
C GLY A 40 4.47 0.77 -10.60
N ALA A 41 3.85 -0.31 -11.08
CA ALA A 41 2.88 -1.08 -10.33
C ALA A 41 3.50 -1.72 -9.06
N GLU A 42 4.70 -2.28 -9.15
CA GLU A 42 5.40 -2.83 -7.99
C GLU A 42 5.78 -1.73 -6.98
N LYS A 43 6.16 -0.53 -7.42
CA LYS A 43 6.38 0.61 -6.51
C LYS A 43 5.10 1.03 -5.80
N LEU A 44 3.97 1.11 -6.50
CA LEU A 44 2.66 1.39 -5.90
C LEU A 44 2.25 0.33 -4.89
N TRP A 45 2.56 -0.94 -5.15
CA TRP A 45 2.37 -2.01 -4.19
C TRP A 45 3.26 -1.81 -2.94
N ASN A 46 4.53 -1.48 -3.12
CA ASN A 46 5.43 -1.20 -2.00
C ASN A 46 4.96 0.00 -1.17
N ALA A 47 4.32 1.00 -1.77
CA ALA A 47 3.70 2.10 -1.02
C ALA A 47 2.64 1.58 -0.02
N VAL A 48 1.76 0.67 -0.47
CA VAL A 48 0.76 0.03 0.39
C VAL A 48 1.40 -0.79 1.50
N VAL A 49 2.47 -1.54 1.20
CA VAL A 49 3.22 -2.31 2.19
C VAL A 49 3.82 -1.41 3.27
N GLN A 50 4.49 -0.32 2.90
CA GLN A 50 5.12 0.56 3.87
C GLN A 50 4.10 1.29 4.75
N ALA A 51 2.98 1.77 4.20
CA ALA A 51 1.91 2.33 5.02
C ALA A 51 1.32 1.28 5.98
N THR A 52 1.14 0.03 5.51
CA THR A 52 0.66 -1.07 6.35
C THR A 52 1.65 -1.38 7.49
N ASN A 53 2.95 -1.34 7.22
CA ASN A 53 4.00 -1.46 8.24
C ASN A 53 3.91 -0.34 9.27
N ALA A 54 3.71 0.92 8.83
CA ALA A 54 3.55 2.06 9.72
C ALA A 54 2.37 1.86 10.68
N LEU A 55 1.20 1.46 10.16
CA LEU A 55 -0.01 1.24 10.96
C LEU A 55 0.18 0.12 11.99
N ILE A 56 0.68 -1.03 11.54
CA ILE A 56 0.88 -2.20 12.41
C ILE A 56 1.93 -1.90 13.47
N LEU A 57 3.03 -1.24 13.11
CA LEU A 57 4.06 -0.85 14.06
C LEU A 57 3.52 0.13 15.10
N HIS A 58 2.70 1.10 14.67
CA HIS A 58 2.10 2.08 15.55
C HIS A 58 1.16 1.44 16.58
N LEU A 59 0.27 0.54 16.14
CA LEU A 59 -0.77 -0.04 17.00
C LEU A 59 -0.35 -1.31 17.75
N LEU A 60 0.59 -2.10 17.20
CA LEU A 60 0.99 -3.40 17.74
C LEU A 60 2.47 -3.48 18.13
N GLY A 61 3.30 -2.48 17.81
CA GLY A 61 4.71 -2.45 18.20
C GLY A 61 5.61 -3.45 17.46
N LEU A 62 5.14 -4.04 16.36
CA LEU A 62 5.87 -5.05 15.58
C LEU A 62 5.86 -4.72 14.08
N VAL A 63 6.75 -5.36 13.32
CA VAL A 63 6.75 -5.28 11.84
C VAL A 63 6.58 -6.68 11.27
N PRO A 64 5.57 -6.90 10.40
CA PRO A 64 5.38 -8.19 9.74
C PRO A 64 6.53 -8.53 8.78
N ALA A 65 6.80 -9.82 8.60
CA ALA A 65 7.84 -10.35 7.75
C ALA A 65 7.30 -11.04 6.47
N SER A 66 5.98 -11.21 6.33
CA SER A 66 5.38 -11.89 5.16
C SER A 66 3.97 -11.43 4.80
N HIS A 67 3.53 -11.73 3.57
CA HIS A 67 2.16 -11.52 3.06
C HIS A 67 1.09 -12.12 3.98
N TRP A 68 1.33 -13.32 4.51
CA TRP A 68 0.43 -13.93 5.46
C TRP A 68 0.33 -13.12 6.75
N GLU A 69 1.46 -12.66 7.29
CA GLU A 69 1.48 -11.88 8.53
C GLU A 69 0.82 -10.50 8.36
N TRP A 70 1.05 -9.79 7.24
CA TRP A 70 0.37 -8.53 6.95
C TRP A 70 -1.15 -8.69 7.02
N ARG A 71 -1.70 -9.70 6.32
CA ARG A 71 -3.14 -9.96 6.31
C ARG A 71 -3.66 -10.34 7.69
N ARG A 72 -2.97 -11.22 8.43
CA ARG A 72 -3.36 -11.61 9.80
C ARG A 72 -3.38 -10.43 10.75
N LYS A 73 -2.41 -9.51 10.64
CA LYS A 73 -2.34 -8.32 11.48
C LYS A 73 -3.36 -7.27 11.09
N LEU A 74 -3.65 -7.09 9.81
CA LEU A 74 -4.75 -6.23 9.39
C LEU A 74 -6.12 -6.76 9.88
N MET A 75 -6.39 -8.06 9.74
CA MET A 75 -7.61 -8.66 10.31
C MET A 75 -7.68 -8.49 11.84
N GLU A 76 -6.56 -8.65 12.54
CA GLU A 76 -6.48 -8.42 13.98
C GLU A 76 -6.83 -6.96 14.32
N LEU A 77 -6.27 -5.99 13.59
CA LEU A 77 -6.55 -4.57 13.79
C LEU A 77 -8.01 -4.21 13.50
N GLU A 78 -8.59 -4.73 12.42
CA GLU A 78 -9.99 -4.51 12.06
C GLU A 78 -10.96 -5.03 13.13
N GLY A 79 -10.64 -6.17 13.76
CA GLY A 79 -11.44 -6.73 14.86
C GLY A 79 -11.23 -6.02 16.20
N ARG A 80 -10.12 -5.30 16.37
CA ARG A 80 -9.76 -4.62 17.63
C ARG A 80 -10.12 -3.14 17.65
N PHE A 81 -10.06 -2.47 16.51
CA PHE A 81 -10.26 -1.02 16.40
C PHE A 81 -11.39 -0.75 15.40
N GLU A 82 -12.53 -0.25 15.90
CA GLU A 82 -13.73 -0.01 15.07
C GLU A 82 -13.44 0.91 13.87
N GLU A 83 -12.61 1.94 14.07
CA GLU A 83 -12.21 2.87 13.01
C GLU A 83 -11.40 2.18 11.90
N VAL A 84 -10.57 1.20 12.25
CA VAL A 84 -9.84 0.38 11.27
C VAL A 84 -10.81 -0.58 10.57
N GLY A 85 -11.69 -1.23 11.32
CA GLY A 85 -12.69 -2.17 10.80
C GLY A 85 -13.62 -1.54 9.75
N LYS A 86 -14.03 -0.28 9.94
CA LYS A 86 -14.84 0.48 8.97
C LYS A 86 -14.17 0.68 7.61
N LEU A 87 -12.84 0.63 7.56
CA LEU A 87 -12.08 0.90 6.34
C LEU A 87 -11.78 -0.35 5.51
N GLY A 88 -11.95 -1.55 6.07
CA GLY A 88 -11.68 -2.82 5.37
C GLY A 88 -10.28 -2.90 4.77
N LEU A 89 -9.26 -2.45 5.53
CA LEU A 89 -7.87 -2.39 5.07
C LEU A 89 -7.31 -3.75 4.64
N CYS A 90 -7.73 -4.88 5.22
CA CYS A 90 -7.29 -6.21 4.82
C CYS A 90 -7.69 -6.56 3.39
N ASP A 91 -8.98 -6.41 3.05
CA ASP A 91 -9.49 -6.67 1.70
C ASP A 91 -8.87 -5.72 0.68
N ARG A 92 -8.75 -4.46 1.09
CA ARG A 92 -8.07 -3.41 0.36
C ARG A 92 -6.61 -3.77 0.05
N TYR A 93 -5.87 -4.23 1.05
CA TYR A 93 -4.49 -4.70 0.87
C TYR A 93 -4.43 -5.86 -0.12
N CYS A 94 -5.27 -6.89 0.05
CA CYS A 94 -5.31 -8.07 -0.81
C CYS A 94 -5.65 -7.72 -2.28
N ALA A 95 -6.58 -6.78 -2.49
CA ALA A 95 -6.93 -6.33 -3.84
C ALA A 95 -5.73 -5.68 -4.54
N ARG A 96 -4.97 -4.82 -3.85
CA ARG A 96 -3.76 -4.18 -4.43
C ARG A 96 -2.64 -5.18 -4.66
N GLU A 97 -2.47 -6.15 -3.77
CA GLU A 97 -1.54 -7.25 -3.96
C GLU A 97 -1.86 -8.00 -5.26
N ARG A 98 -3.15 -8.33 -5.48
CA ARG A 98 -3.59 -9.02 -6.68
C ARG A 98 -3.39 -8.17 -7.93
N HIS A 99 -3.89 -6.93 -7.95
CA HIS A 99 -3.90 -6.11 -9.17
C HIS A 99 -2.50 -5.62 -9.54
N LEU A 100 -1.74 -5.08 -8.59
CA LEU A 100 -0.46 -4.43 -8.87
C LEU A 100 0.68 -5.45 -8.93
N ARG A 101 0.85 -6.26 -7.88
CA ARG A 101 1.97 -7.22 -7.79
C ARG A 101 1.69 -8.49 -8.60
N GLY A 102 0.53 -9.10 -8.41
CA GLY A 102 0.17 -10.37 -9.04
C GLY A 102 -0.07 -10.23 -10.54
N MET A 103 -1.08 -9.47 -10.94
CA MET A 103 -1.50 -9.35 -12.34
C MET A 103 -0.51 -8.52 -13.14
N THR A 104 -0.24 -7.29 -12.72
CA THR A 104 0.56 -6.38 -13.55
C THR A 104 2.05 -6.70 -13.46
N PHE A 105 2.65 -6.68 -12.26
CA PHE A 105 4.08 -6.89 -12.14
C PHE A 105 4.52 -8.32 -12.47
N TYR A 106 3.86 -9.35 -11.94
CA TYR A 106 4.29 -10.74 -12.13
C TYR A 106 3.76 -11.36 -13.43
N GLU A 107 2.44 -11.34 -13.64
CA GLU A 107 1.80 -11.95 -14.82
C GLU A 107 1.98 -11.09 -16.09
N GLY A 108 2.26 -9.79 -15.96
CA GLY A 108 2.45 -8.89 -17.10
C GLY A 108 1.15 -8.39 -17.73
N ILE A 109 0.02 -8.53 -17.03
CA ILE A 109 -1.29 -8.08 -17.51
C ILE A 109 -1.39 -6.56 -17.33
N VAL A 110 -1.53 -5.84 -18.44
CA VAL A 110 -1.72 -4.39 -18.46
C VAL A 110 -3.16 -4.08 -18.82
N ASP A 111 -3.94 -3.70 -17.80
CA ASP A 111 -5.29 -3.15 -17.92
C ASP A 111 -5.21 -1.67 -17.54
N GLU A 112 -5.27 -0.79 -18.53
CA GLU A 112 -5.03 0.65 -18.34
C GLU A 112 -6.06 1.30 -17.41
N ASP A 113 -7.34 0.99 -17.58
CA ASP A 113 -8.42 1.57 -16.79
C ASP A 113 -8.31 1.13 -15.34
N LEU A 114 -8.06 -0.17 -15.12
CA LEU A 114 -7.80 -0.71 -13.79
C LEU A 114 -6.60 -0.01 -13.15
N LEU A 115 -5.48 0.12 -13.86
CA LEU A 115 -4.25 0.66 -13.29
C LEU A 115 -4.38 2.15 -12.94
N ARG A 116 -5.03 2.96 -13.78
CA ARG A 116 -5.34 4.36 -13.46
C ARG A 116 -6.23 4.47 -12.21
N TYR A 117 -7.17 3.53 -12.04
CA TYR A 117 -8.02 3.49 -10.86
C TYR A 117 -7.27 3.02 -9.60
N GLU A 118 -6.37 2.04 -9.74
CA GLU A 118 -5.56 1.53 -8.63
C GLU A 118 -4.57 2.58 -8.11
N VAL A 119 -3.99 3.43 -8.96
CA VAL A 119 -3.19 4.60 -8.50
C VAL A 119 -3.97 5.44 -7.48
N GLN A 120 -5.23 5.77 -7.78
CA GLN A 120 -6.07 6.56 -6.87
C GLN A 120 -6.42 5.80 -5.59
N LYS A 121 -6.64 4.48 -5.68
CA LYS A 121 -6.93 3.64 -4.51
C LYS A 121 -5.73 3.50 -3.59
N VAL A 122 -4.50 3.44 -4.14
CA VAL A 122 -3.27 3.46 -3.36
C VAL A 122 -3.17 4.77 -2.60
N GLU A 123 -3.37 5.92 -3.25
CA GLU A 123 -3.37 7.21 -2.57
C GLU A 123 -4.39 7.27 -1.42
N ARG A 124 -5.63 6.83 -1.66
CA ARG A 124 -6.66 6.77 -0.62
C ARG A 124 -6.23 5.86 0.53
N TYR A 125 -5.62 4.71 0.25
CA TYR A 125 -5.09 3.81 1.29
C TYR A 125 -4.04 4.49 2.16
N LEU A 126 -3.08 5.20 1.55
CA LEU A 126 -2.04 5.92 2.29
C LEU A 126 -2.63 6.99 3.21
N ARG A 127 -3.56 7.80 2.69
CA ARG A 127 -4.23 8.85 3.46
C ARG A 127 -5.03 8.28 4.64
N ASP A 128 -5.80 7.22 4.40
CA ASP A 128 -6.60 6.59 5.45
C ASP A 128 -5.71 6.05 6.57
N VAL A 129 -4.57 5.43 6.22
CA VAL A 129 -3.58 4.95 7.20
C VAL A 129 -2.97 6.10 7.99
N GLU A 130 -2.58 7.19 7.32
CA GLU A 130 -2.01 8.36 7.98
C GLU A 130 -3.01 9.01 8.95
N ASP A 131 -4.28 9.11 8.54
CA ASP A 131 -5.34 9.62 9.39
C ASP A 131 -5.62 8.72 10.60
N LEU A 132 -5.59 7.39 10.44
CA LEU A 132 -5.69 6.45 11.54
C LEU A 132 -4.55 6.64 12.55
N ILE A 133 -3.30 6.73 12.09
CA ILE A 133 -2.12 6.93 12.96
C ILE A 133 -2.20 8.26 13.72
N ARG A 134 -2.79 9.31 13.12
CA ARG A 134 -2.99 10.59 13.80
C ARG A 134 -4.07 10.52 14.89
N ARG A 135 -5.13 9.74 14.66
CA ARG A 135 -6.30 9.64 15.57
C ARG A 135 -6.09 8.65 16.71
N LEU A 136 -5.46 7.50 16.44
CA LEU A 136 -5.34 6.37 17.35
C LEU A 136 -4.11 6.44 18.29
N ARG A 137 -3.81 7.64 18.81
CA ARG A 137 -2.67 7.86 19.72
C ARG A 137 -2.81 7.18 21.08
#